data_AF-A0A3M1TDT2-F1
#
_entry.id   AF-A0A3M1TDT2-F1
#
_cell.length_a   1.000
_cell.length_b   1.000
_cell.length_c   1.000
_cell.angle_alpha   90.00
_cell.angle_beta   90.00
_cell.angle_gamma   90.00
#
_symmetry.space_group_name_H-M   'P 1'
#
loop_
_entity.id
_entity.type
_entity.pdbx_description
1 polymer ?
#
loop_
_entity_poly.entity_id
_entity_poly.type
_entity_poly.pdbx_seq_one_letter_code
_entity_poly.pdbx_strand_id
1 'polypeptide(L)' 'MSEISELTSLEQATLQELAETIAELEQYRERLENDTLLMAQRAKISKSQALASLKPQLDRIDAQLEALRQQHVTLVEGQ' A
#
# COMPACT_ATOMS: atom_id res chain seq x y z
N MET A 1 26.14 26.77 -7.05
CA MET A 1 26.35 25.35 -6.71
C MET A 1 25.42 24.85 -5.59
N SER A 2 24.48 25.67 -5.07
CA SER A 2 23.59 25.25 -3.97
C SER A 2 22.23 24.69 -4.43
N GLU A 3 21.76 25.07 -5.62
CA GLU A 3 20.41 24.71 -6.10
C GLU A 3 20.26 23.23 -6.50
N ILE A 4 21.36 22.55 -6.88
CA ILE A 4 21.32 21.14 -7.31
C ILE A 4 21.15 20.20 -6.10
N SER A 5 21.71 20.57 -4.93
CA SER A 5 21.61 19.76 -3.71
C SER A 5 20.22 19.78 -3.08
N GLU A 6 19.45 20.86 -3.27
CA GLU A 6 18.09 21.00 -2.75
C GLU A 6 17.08 20.18 -3.58
N LEU A 7 17.25 20.12 -4.90
CA LEU A 7 16.42 19.28 -5.79
C LEU A 7 16.55 17.80 -5.45
N THR A 8 17.78 17.30 -5.29
CA THR A 8 18.03 15.90 -4.90
C THR A 8 17.47 15.56 -3.51
N SER A 9 17.48 16.51 -2.58
CA SER A 9 16.91 16.29 -1.23
C SER A 9 15.38 16.21 -1.26
N LEU A 10 14.73 16.98 -2.14
CA LEU A 10 13.27 16.95 -2.31
C LEU A 10 12.79 15.65 -2.97
N GLU A 11 13.53 15.16 -3.98
CA GLU A 11 13.25 13.87 -4.63
C GLU A 11 13.46 12.69 -3.66
N GLN A 12 14.50 12.75 -2.83
CA GLN A 12 14.72 11.75 -1.77
C GLN A 12 13.60 11.76 -0.72
N ALA A 13 13.14 12.93 -0.29
CA ALA A 13 11.99 13.03 0.60
C ALA A 13 10.73 12.41 -0.03
N THR A 14 10.49 12.68 -1.31
CA THR A 14 9.35 12.15 -2.06
C THR A 14 9.41 10.62 -2.19
N LEU A 15 10.59 10.05 -2.45
CA LEU A 15 10.79 8.60 -2.48
C LEU A 15 10.48 7.96 -1.11
N GLN A 16 10.92 8.61 -0.04
CA GLN A 16 10.76 8.11 1.32
C GLN A 16 9.29 8.17 1.76
N GLU A 17 8.60 9.28 1.49
CA GLU A 17 7.16 9.42 1.73
C GLU A 17 6.35 8.36 0.97
N LEU A 18 6.75 8.06 -0.26
CA LEU A 18 6.08 7.07 -1.09
C LEU A 18 6.33 5.64 -0.58
N ALA A 19 7.55 5.33 -0.14
CA ALA A 19 7.88 4.06 0.49
C ALA A 19 7.11 3.86 1.81
N GLU A 20 6.99 4.90 2.64
CA GLU A 20 6.17 4.88 3.85
C GLU A 20 4.70 4.65 3.52
N THR A 21 4.16 5.36 2.52
CA THR A 21 2.77 5.19 2.07
C THR A 21 2.49 3.75 1.59
N ILE A 22 3.43 3.15 0.84
CA ILE A 22 3.32 1.74 0.41
C ILE A 22 3.27 0.82 1.63
N ALA A 23 4.19 0.99 2.59
CA ALA A 23 4.24 0.17 3.80
C ALA A 23 2.96 0.30 4.65
N GLU A 24 2.43 1.51 4.78
CA GLU A 24 1.17 1.75 5.50
C GLU A 24 -0.02 1.06 4.83
N LEU A 25 -0.11 1.11 3.49
CA LEU A 25 -1.17 0.43 2.73
C LEU A 25 -1.07 -1.09 2.81
N GLU A 26 0.14 -1.66 2.80
CA GLU A 26 0.36 -3.09 3.02
C GLU A 26 -0.09 -3.52 4.41
N GLN A 27 0.29 -2.76 5.44
CA GLN A 27 -0.14 -3.02 6.80
C GLN A 27 -1.66 -2.89 6.94
N TYR A 28 -2.27 -1.91 6.28
CA TYR A 28 -3.72 -1.74 6.26
C TYR A 28 -4.41 -2.93 5.61
N ARG A 29 -3.89 -3.42 4.47
CA ARG A 29 -4.40 -4.61 3.78
C ARG A 29 -4.40 -5.83 4.71
N GLU A 30 -3.28 -6.10 5.38
CA GLU A 30 -3.15 -7.23 6.30
C GLU A 30 -4.11 -7.10 7.49
N ARG A 31 -4.22 -5.90 8.09
CA ARG A 31 -5.15 -5.65 9.19
C ARG A 31 -6.60 -5.88 8.76
N LEU A 32 -6.96 -5.41 7.58
CA LEU A 32 -8.32 -5.56 7.03
C LEU A 32 -8.68 -7.03 6.83
N GLU A 33 -7.76 -7.84 6.32
CA GLU A 33 -7.94 -9.30 6.23
C GLU A 33 -8.14 -9.93 7.60
N ASN A 34 -7.26 -9.63 8.56
CA ASN A 34 -7.34 -10.18 9.91
C ASN A 34 -8.65 -9.79 10.61
N ASP A 35 -9.01 -8.51 10.59
CA ASP A 35 -10.23 -7.99 11.20
C ASP A 35 -11.47 -8.64 10.58
N THR A 36 -11.49 -8.79 9.25
CA THR A 36 -12.58 -9.47 8.55
C THR A 36 -12.70 -10.93 8.96
N LEU A 37 -11.57 -11.66 9.08
CA LEU A 37 -11.58 -13.05 9.52
C LEU A 37 -12.05 -13.19 10.98
N LEU A 38 -11.62 -12.28 11.87
CA LEU A 38 -12.07 -12.23 13.26
C LEU A 38 -13.56 -11.94 13.36
N MET A 39 -14.07 -10.97 12.60
CA MET A 39 -15.50 -10.65 12.53
C MET A 39 -16.31 -11.83 11.97
N ALA A 40 -15.81 -12.47 10.92
CA ALA A 40 -16.46 -13.63 10.32
C ALA A 40 -16.55 -14.80 11.31
N GLN A 41 -15.48 -15.07 12.06
CA GLN A 41 -15.48 -16.08 13.11
C GLN A 41 -16.54 -15.78 14.17
N ARG A 42 -16.62 -14.53 14.66
CA ARG A 42 -17.63 -14.10 15.63
C ARG A 42 -19.06 -14.22 15.08
N ALA A 43 -19.24 -13.92 13.80
CA ALA A 43 -20.52 -14.02 13.09
C ALA A 43 -20.85 -15.45 12.60
N LYS A 44 -19.98 -16.44 12.84
CA LYS A 44 -20.08 -17.81 12.32
C LYS A 44 -20.20 -17.88 10.79
N ILE A 45 -19.63 -16.89 10.10
CA ILE A 45 -19.52 -16.85 8.63
C ILE A 45 -18.30 -17.65 8.22
N SER A 46 -18.41 -18.43 7.14
CA SER A 46 -17.27 -19.18 6.63
C SER A 46 -16.16 -18.23 6.13
N LYS A 47 -14.90 -18.64 6.30
CA LYS A 47 -13.74 -17.89 5.78
C LYS A 47 -13.89 -17.54 4.29
N SER A 48 -14.40 -18.48 3.48
CA SER A 48 -14.59 -18.27 2.04
C SER A 48 -15.58 -17.13 1.75
N GLN A 49 -16.72 -17.08 2.44
CA GLN A 49 -17.70 -16.01 2.27
C GLN A 49 -17.17 -14.65 2.75
N ALA A 50 -16.46 -14.63 3.87
CA ALA A 50 -15.84 -13.42 4.39
C ALA A 50 -14.80 -12.84 3.42
N LEU A 51 -13.92 -13.70 2.88
CA LEU A 51 -12.93 -13.31 1.88
C LEU A 51 -13.57 -12.90 0.56
N ALA A 52 -14.67 -13.53 0.14
CA ALA A 52 -15.39 -13.12 -1.08
C ALA A 52 -15.95 -11.70 -0.97
N SER A 53 -16.51 -11.34 0.18
CA SER A 53 -16.98 -9.98 0.46
C SER A 53 -15.84 -8.96 0.56
N LEU A 54 -14.67 -9.39 1.03
CA LEU A 54 -13.51 -8.54 1.20
C LEU A 54 -12.69 -8.35 -0.09
N LYS A 55 -12.69 -9.35 -0.97
CA LYS A 55 -11.94 -9.38 -2.22
C LYS A 55 -11.99 -8.08 -3.05
N PRO A 56 -13.14 -7.43 -3.31
CA PRO A 56 -13.15 -6.20 -4.09
C PRO A 56 -12.43 -5.03 -3.41
N GLN A 57 -12.33 -5.00 -2.08
CA GLN A 57 -11.54 -3.99 -1.37
C GLN A 57 -10.05 -4.31 -1.45
N LEU A 58 -9.66 -5.58 -1.27
CA LEU A 58 -8.27 -6.00 -1.43
C LEU A 58 -7.77 -5.74 -2.84
N ASP A 59 -8.56 -6.07 -3.87
CA ASP A 59 -8.19 -5.84 -5.27
C ASP A 59 -7.97 -4.33 -5.55
N ARG A 60 -8.71 -3.43 -4.89
CA ARG A 60 -8.48 -1.97 -4.99
C ARG A 60 -7.17 -1.56 -4.31
N ILE A 61 -6.92 -2.04 -3.10
CA ILE A 61 -5.69 -1.74 -2.36
C ILE A 61 -4.48 -2.28 -3.13
N ASP A 62 -4.58 -3.50 -3.68
CA ASP A 62 -3.54 -4.14 -4.49
C ASP A 62 -3.26 -3.32 -5.76
N ALA A 63 -4.29 -2.83 -6.45
CA ALA A 63 -4.11 -1.94 -7.61
C ALA A 63 -3.45 -0.60 -7.22
N GLN A 64 -3.80 -0.03 -6.07
CA GLN A 64 -3.16 1.19 -5.56
C GLN A 64 -1.69 0.95 -5.19
N LEU A 65 -1.39 -0.17 -4.53
CA LEU A 65 -0.04 -0.58 -4.19
C LEU A 65 0.80 -0.80 -5.45
N GLU A 66 0.25 -1.42 -6.49
CA GLU A 66 0.94 -1.59 -7.77
C GLU A 66 1.24 -0.24 -8.41
N ALA A 67 0.27 0.68 -8.47
CA ALA A 67 0.48 2.02 -9.02
C ALA A 67 1.54 2.81 -8.24
N LEU A 68 1.53 2.74 -6.91
CA LEU A 68 2.53 3.39 -6.06
C LEU A 68 3.91 2.76 -6.26
N ARG A 69 4.02 1.44 -6.31
CA ARG A 69 5.29 0.76 -6.58
C ARG A 69 5.85 1.11 -7.96
N GLN A 70 5.00 1.21 -8.98
CA GLN A 70 5.42 1.66 -10.31
C GLN A 70 5.93 3.11 -10.28
N GLN A 71 5.28 3.99 -9.52
CA GLN A 71 5.74 5.36 -9.31
C GLN A 71 7.09 5.38 -8.56
N HIS A 72 7.27 4.55 -7.54
CA HIS A 72 8.53 4.40 -6.81
C HIS A 72 9.66 3.98 -7.76
N VAL A 73 9.44 2.93 -8.54
CA VAL A 73 10.42 2.43 -9.51
C VAL A 73 10.76 3.49 -10.54
N THR A 74 9.76 4.19 -11.10
CA THR A 74 9.99 5.27 -12.07
C THR A 74 10.83 6.40 -11.49
N LEU A 75 10.58 6.78 -10.24
CA LEU A 75 11.34 7.83 -9.55
C LEU A 75 12.76 7.36 -9.19
N VAL A 76 12.96 6.08 -8.85
CA VAL A 76 14.29 5.51 -8.55
C VAL A 76 15.11 5.27 -9.81
N GLU A 77 14.51 4.75 -10.89
CA GLU A 77 15.18 4.46 -12.17
C GLU A 77 15.41 5.72 -13.02
N GLY A 78 14.70 6.80 -12.73
CA GLY A 78 14.87 8.10 -13.38
C GLY A 78 16.05 8.94 -12.87
N GLN A 79 16.83 8.44 -11.89
CA GLN A 79 17.99 9.12 -11.29
C GLN A 79 19.34 8.60 -11.79
#